data_AF-A0A959GT51-F1
#
_entry.id   AF-A0A959GT51-F1
#
_cell.length_a   1.000
_cell.length_b   1.000
_cell.length_c   1.000
_cell.angle_alpha   90.00
_cell.angle_beta   90.00
_cell.angle_gamma   90.00
#
_symmetry.space_group_name_H-M   'P 1'
#
loop_
_entity.id
_entity.type
_entity.pdbx_description
1 polymer ?
#
loop_
_entity_poly.entity_id
_entity_poly.type
_entity_poly.pdbx_seq_one_letter_code
_entity_poly.pdbx_strand_id
1 'polypeptide(L)'
;MNFLEELEWRGMLHDAMPGVEEVLNKGMVTGYIGFDPTAPALTIGNFVQIMLLSLFQRSGHRPLVLMGGATGRIGDPSGRDTERELKTFEELDANLEHQKSQAYKFLNFEDGPNKALMVNNIDFYKDMNVLGFLRDVGKTLTVNYMMSKESVQKRLDSGISFTEFSYQLLQAYDFQVL
;
A
#
# COMPACT_ATOMS: atom_id res chain seq x y z
N MET A 1 6.52 -18.98 17.69
CA MET A 1 5.24 -18.71 17.01
C MET A 1 5.59 -18.14 15.66
N ASN A 2 5.10 -18.76 14.58
CA ASN A 2 5.30 -18.24 13.23
C ASN A 2 4.39 -17.01 13.01
N PHE A 3 4.60 -16.26 11.93
CA PHE A 3 3.86 -15.02 11.70
C PHE A 3 2.34 -15.22 11.62
N LEU A 4 1.88 -16.25 10.90
CA LEU A 4 0.45 -16.51 10.70
C LEU A 4 -0.24 -16.95 11.99
N GLU A 5 0.38 -17.85 12.75
CA GLU A 5 -0.08 -18.25 14.08
C GLU A 5 -0.24 -17.03 14.99
N GLU A 6 0.69 -16.07 14.91
CA GLU A 6 0.60 -14.84 15.70
C GLU A 6 -0.58 -13.96 15.28
N LEU A 7 -0.83 -13.82 13.97
CA LEU A 7 -1.96 -13.05 13.47
C LEU A 7 -3.30 -13.71 13.82
N GLU A 8 -3.41 -15.03 13.67
CA GLU A 8 -4.60 -15.79 14.03
C GLU A 8 -4.91 -15.67 15.52
N TRP A 9 -3.91 -15.90 16.37
CA TRP A 9 -4.05 -15.79 17.82
C TRP A 9 -4.51 -14.39 18.25
N ARG A 10 -4.05 -13.33 17.57
CA ARG A 10 -4.44 -11.94 17.84
C ARG A 10 -5.77 -11.53 17.21
N GLY A 11 -6.39 -12.39 16.38
CA GLY A 11 -7.57 -12.04 15.60
C GLY A 11 -7.30 -10.97 14.53
N MET A 12 -6.06 -10.90 14.04
CA MET A 12 -5.61 -9.93 13.03
C MET A 12 -5.62 -10.49 11.60
N LEU A 13 -5.84 -11.80 11.43
CA LEU A 13 -5.97 -12.43 10.12
C LEU A 13 -7.44 -12.42 9.66
N HIS A 14 -7.73 -11.68 8.59
CA HIS A 14 -9.04 -11.69 7.95
C HIS A 14 -9.11 -12.66 6.76
N ASP A 15 -8.09 -12.64 5.89
CA ASP A 15 -7.99 -13.50 4.71
C ASP A 15 -6.53 -13.71 4.33
N ALA A 16 -6.26 -14.78 3.57
CA ALA A 16 -4.93 -15.17 3.12
C ALA A 16 -4.98 -15.85 1.75
N MET A 17 -4.01 -15.51 0.88
CA MET A 17 -3.85 -16.21 -0.39
C MET A 17 -3.35 -17.65 -0.16
N PRO A 18 -3.84 -18.64 -0.92
CA PRO A 18 -3.36 -20.01 -0.83
C PRO A 18 -1.83 -20.10 -0.99
N GLY A 19 -1.19 -20.92 -0.15
CA GLY A 19 0.25 -21.14 -0.19
C GLY A 19 1.10 -20.11 0.57
N VAL A 20 0.51 -19.07 1.18
CA VAL A 20 1.28 -18.06 1.94
C VAL A 20 2.10 -18.68 3.08
N GLU A 21 1.54 -19.66 3.80
CA GLU A 21 2.23 -20.34 4.90
C GLU A 21 3.49 -21.08 4.41
N GLU A 22 3.39 -21.79 3.29
CA GLU A 22 4.52 -22.49 2.69
C GLU A 22 5.63 -21.52 2.28
N VAL A 23 5.28 -20.35 1.75
CA VAL A 23 6.24 -19.32 1.36
C VAL A 23 6.94 -18.74 2.58
N LEU A 24 6.20 -18.41 3.64
CA LEU A 24 6.76 -17.87 4.88
C LEU A 24 7.66 -18.89 5.60
N ASN A 25 7.35 -20.19 5.50
CA ASN A 25 8.16 -21.24 6.11
C ASN A 25 9.45 -21.56 5.34
N LYS A 26 9.60 -21.12 4.09
CA LYS A 26 10.82 -21.36 3.28
C LYS A 26 11.99 -20.46 3.67
N GLY A 27 11.76 -19.35 4.38
CA GLY A 27 12.80 -18.45 4.83
C GLY A 27 12.35 -17.00 4.97
N MET A 28 13.30 -16.07 4.94
CA MET A 28 13.00 -14.64 5.00
C MET A 28 12.28 -14.19 3.72
N VAL A 29 11.11 -13.60 3.89
CA VAL A 29 10.28 -13.03 2.82
C VAL A 29 10.25 -11.52 3.00
N THR A 30 10.13 -10.77 1.89
CA THR A 30 9.85 -9.33 1.97
C THR A 30 8.35 -9.11 1.76
N GLY A 31 7.73 -8.35 2.64
CA GLY A 31 6.31 -8.03 2.58
C GLY A 31 6.10 -6.54 2.82
N TYR A 32 5.15 -5.93 2.11
CA TYR A 32 4.95 -4.49 2.17
C TYR A 32 3.53 -4.08 2.58
N ILE A 33 3.41 -2.87 3.12
CA ILE A 33 2.13 -2.16 3.26
C ILE A 33 2.31 -0.73 2.75
N GLY A 34 1.34 -0.28 1.95
CA GLY A 34 1.27 1.10 1.43
C GLY A 34 0.56 2.06 2.36
N PHE A 35 1.09 3.28 2.49
CA PHE A 35 0.53 4.38 3.27
C PHE A 35 0.45 5.65 2.42
N ASP A 36 -0.78 6.07 2.09
CA ASP A 36 -1.01 7.34 1.40
C ASP A 36 -0.94 8.52 2.39
N PRO A 37 -0.24 9.62 2.06
CA PRO A 37 -0.04 10.77 2.94
C PRO A 37 -1.26 11.71 3.00
N THR A 38 -2.46 11.16 3.09
CA THR A 38 -3.73 11.92 3.02
C THR A 38 -4.09 12.60 4.33
N ALA A 39 -3.40 12.29 5.43
CA ALA A 39 -3.58 12.91 6.74
C ALA A 39 -2.25 13.48 7.27
N PRO A 40 -2.28 14.54 8.11
CA PRO A 40 -1.07 15.15 8.66
C PRO A 40 -0.14 14.22 9.44
N ALA A 41 -0.66 13.08 9.90
CA ALA A 41 0.07 12.06 10.64
C ALA A 41 -0.60 10.69 10.46
N LEU A 42 0.16 9.62 10.70
CA LEU A 42 -0.40 8.29 10.89
C LEU A 42 -1.35 8.30 12.08
N THR A 43 -2.51 7.68 11.89
CA THR A 43 -3.57 7.60 12.90
C THR A 43 -3.64 6.20 13.51
N ILE A 44 -4.54 5.99 14.47
CA ILE A 44 -4.78 4.66 15.07
C ILE A 44 -5.21 3.61 14.02
N GLY A 45 -5.84 4.03 12.91
CA GLY A 45 -6.17 3.14 11.80
C GLY A 45 -4.91 2.58 11.12
N ASN A 46 -3.89 3.42 10.94
CA ASN A 46 -2.60 3.00 10.39
C ASN A 46 -1.77 2.20 11.40
N PHE A 47 -1.99 2.41 12.70
CA PHE A 47 -1.25 1.71 13.75
C PHE A 47 -1.40 0.19 13.64
N VAL A 48 -2.60 -0.32 13.31
CA VAL A 48 -2.82 -1.77 13.12
C VAL A 48 -1.92 -2.34 12.03
N GLN A 49 -1.79 -1.61 10.91
CA GLN A 49 -0.94 -1.99 9.78
C GLN A 49 0.56 -1.91 10.13
N ILE A 50 0.98 -0.86 10.83
CA ILE A 50 2.36 -0.72 11.32
C ILE A 50 2.72 -1.84 12.31
N MET A 51 1.79 -2.21 13.18
CA MET A 51 1.98 -3.35 14.08
C MET A 51 2.10 -4.66 13.32
N LEU A 52 1.33 -4.86 12.24
CA LEU A 52 1.47 -6.04 11.38
C LEU A 52 2.88 -6.13 10.78
N LEU A 53 3.43 -5.03 10.26
CA LEU A 53 4.83 -4.98 9.78
C LEU A 53 5.84 -5.24 10.92
N SER A 54 5.57 -4.76 12.13
CA SER A 54 6.45 -4.98 13.29
C SER A 54 6.46 -6.44 13.71
N LEU A 55 5.29 -7.09 13.73
CA LEU A 55 5.16 -8.53 13.97
C LEU A 55 5.86 -9.32 12.87
N PHE A 56 5.66 -8.93 11.60
CA PHE A 56 6.33 -9.54 10.45
C PHE A 56 7.86 -9.49 10.59
N GLN A 57 8.38 -8.35 11.04
CA GLN A 57 9.81 -8.19 11.34
C GLN A 57 10.27 -9.10 12.48
N ARG A 58 9.51 -9.17 13.57
CA ARG A 58 9.85 -10.01 14.74
C ARG A 58 9.79 -11.50 14.43
N SER A 59 8.95 -11.91 13.48
CA SER A 59 8.89 -13.27 12.96
C SER A 59 10.04 -13.62 12.01
N GLY A 60 11.00 -12.70 11.77
CA GLY A 60 12.20 -12.95 10.97
C GLY A 60 12.07 -12.58 9.48
N HIS A 61 10.97 -11.95 9.09
CA HIS A 61 10.77 -11.47 7.71
C HIS A 61 11.14 -10.00 7.57
N ARG A 62 11.26 -9.51 6.33
CA ARG A 62 11.67 -8.13 6.03
C ARG A 62 10.44 -7.27 5.72
N PRO A 63 10.07 -6.30 6.58
CA PRO A 63 8.99 -5.38 6.27
C PRO A 63 9.45 -4.30 5.28
N LEU A 64 8.53 -3.86 4.43
CA LEU A 64 8.70 -2.71 3.56
C LEU A 64 7.55 -1.72 3.78
N VAL A 65 7.89 -0.49 4.16
CA VAL A 65 6.94 0.62 4.23
C VAL A 65 6.94 1.33 2.88
N LEU A 66 5.82 1.23 2.16
CA LEU A 66 5.65 1.94 0.89
C LEU A 66 4.92 3.26 1.16
N MET A 67 5.62 4.37 1.00
CA MET A 67 5.04 5.71 1.04
C MET A 67 4.36 6.00 -0.29
N GLY A 68 3.08 6.34 -0.24
CA GLY A 68 2.23 6.60 -1.39
C GLY A 68 2.38 8.00 -1.95
N GLY A 69 3.58 8.42 -2.34
CA GLY A 69 3.81 9.74 -2.93
C GLY A 69 3.02 9.94 -4.23
N ALA A 70 2.99 8.96 -5.13
CA ALA A 70 2.19 9.01 -6.36
C ALA A 70 0.71 8.74 -6.09
N THR A 71 0.38 7.64 -5.42
CA THR A 71 -1.00 7.22 -5.13
C THR A 71 -1.78 8.25 -4.32
N GLY A 72 -1.14 8.89 -3.33
CA GLY A 72 -1.76 9.96 -2.54
C GLY A 72 -2.12 11.21 -3.34
N ARG A 73 -1.49 11.44 -4.50
CA ARG A 73 -1.82 12.53 -5.44
C ARG A 73 -3.03 12.22 -6.33
N ILE A 74 -3.43 10.95 -6.40
CA ILE A 74 -4.61 10.49 -7.16
C ILE A 74 -5.82 10.35 -6.23
N GLY A 75 -5.63 9.69 -5.08
CA GLY A 75 -6.68 9.42 -4.10
C GLY A 75 -7.37 8.07 -4.29
N ASP A 76 -7.37 7.25 -3.23
CA ASP A 76 -8.03 5.94 -3.20
C ASP A 76 -9.56 6.06 -2.97
N PRO A 77 -10.41 5.52 -3.88
CA PRO A 77 -11.86 5.48 -3.68
C PRO A 77 -12.34 4.44 -2.65
N SER A 78 -11.47 3.53 -2.21
CA SER A 78 -11.84 2.41 -1.34
C SER A 78 -12.42 2.89 0.00
N GLY A 79 -13.61 2.39 0.36
CA GLY A 79 -14.28 2.68 1.62
C GLY A 79 -14.86 4.09 1.74
N ARG A 80 -15.08 4.81 0.61
CA ARG A 80 -15.61 6.18 0.59
C ARG A 80 -16.78 6.33 -0.39
N ASP A 81 -17.85 6.99 0.06
CA ASP A 81 -19.06 7.21 -0.73
C ASP A 81 -18.98 8.43 -1.66
N THR A 82 -18.03 9.34 -1.41
CA THR A 82 -17.83 10.59 -2.17
C THR A 82 -16.42 10.69 -2.74
N GLU A 83 -16.27 11.44 -3.83
CA GLU A 83 -14.96 11.74 -4.44
C GLU A 83 -14.07 12.50 -3.45
N ARG A 84 -12.76 12.21 -3.48
CA ARG A 84 -11.80 12.92 -2.63
C ARG A 84 -11.52 14.33 -3.11
N GLU A 85 -11.44 15.25 -2.16
CA GLU A 85 -10.78 16.53 -2.40
C GLU A 85 -9.27 16.30 -2.55
N LEU A 86 -8.72 16.72 -3.69
CA LEU A 86 -7.29 16.62 -3.96
C LEU A 86 -6.54 17.67 -3.13
N LYS A 87 -5.56 17.19 -2.36
CA LYS A 87 -4.65 18.02 -1.59
C LYS A 87 -3.55 18.60 -2.49
N THR A 88 -2.95 19.70 -2.06
CA THR A 88 -1.78 20.23 -2.77
C THR A 88 -0.60 19.28 -2.63
N PHE A 89 0.33 19.33 -3.59
CA PHE A 89 1.52 18.49 -3.54
C PHE A 89 2.41 18.82 -2.34
N GLU A 90 2.48 20.10 -1.97
CA GLU A 90 3.21 20.56 -0.79
C GLU A 90 2.64 19.97 0.50
N GLU A 91 1.31 19.90 0.63
CA GLU A 91 0.66 19.30 1.79
C GLU A 91 0.93 17.78 1.83
N LEU A 92 0.82 17.10 0.69
CA LEU A 92 1.10 15.67 0.60
C LEU A 92 2.55 15.34 0.95
N ASP A 93 3.50 16.15 0.49
CA ASP A 93 4.92 15.95 0.77
C ASP A 93 5.24 16.22 2.25
N ALA A 94 4.65 17.25 2.86
CA ALA A 94 4.80 17.53 4.29
C ALA A 94 4.23 16.39 5.15
N ASN A 95 3.04 15.88 4.79
CA ASN A 95 2.41 14.74 5.46
C ASN A 95 3.29 13.49 5.33
N LEU A 96 3.81 13.22 4.14
CA LEU A 96 4.65 12.08 3.84
C LEU A 96 5.91 12.07 4.72
N GLU A 97 6.63 13.19 4.81
CA GLU A 97 7.84 13.29 5.65
C GLU A 97 7.53 13.09 7.15
N HIS A 98 6.40 13.63 7.63
CA HIS A 98 5.98 13.40 9.00
C HIS A 98 5.66 11.91 9.24
N GLN A 99 4.89 11.28 8.35
CA GLN A 99 4.54 9.87 8.48
C GLN A 99 5.76 8.95 8.41
N LYS A 100 6.76 9.26 7.57
CA LYS A 100 8.06 8.56 7.57
C LYS A 100 8.72 8.60 8.95
N SER A 101 8.80 9.78 9.55
CA SER A 101 9.40 9.96 10.88
C SER A 101 8.68 9.15 11.97
N GLN A 102 7.38 8.91 11.81
CA GLN A 102 6.61 8.05 12.72
C GLN A 102 6.93 6.57 12.48
N ALA A 103 7.01 6.13 11.22
CA ALA A 103 7.34 4.74 10.89
C ALA A 103 8.71 4.30 11.45
N TYR A 104 9.71 5.20 11.44
CA TYR A 104 11.03 4.95 12.05
C TYR A 104 10.99 4.59 13.54
N LYS A 105 9.90 4.90 14.26
CA LYS A 105 9.75 4.58 15.69
C LYS A 105 9.27 3.15 15.96
N PHE A 106 8.71 2.47 14.95
CA PHE A 106 8.03 1.18 15.15
C PHE A 106 8.73 -0.02 14.53
N LEU A 107 9.63 0.23 13.56
CA LEU A 107 10.37 -0.80 12.83
C LEU A 107 11.86 -0.53 12.96
N ASN A 108 12.65 -1.59 12.93
CA ASN A 108 14.10 -1.47 12.89
C ASN A 108 14.56 -1.27 11.44
N PHE A 109 15.15 -0.11 11.13
CA PHE A 109 15.70 0.21 9.79
C PHE A 109 17.24 0.14 9.74
N GLU A 110 17.92 -0.01 10.86
CA GLU A 110 19.35 0.24 10.96
C GLU A 110 20.18 -1.03 10.73
N ASP A 111 19.83 -2.11 11.42
CA ASP A 111 20.66 -3.30 11.51
C ASP A 111 19.87 -4.62 11.40
N GLY A 112 20.63 -5.71 11.26
CA GLY A 112 20.10 -7.06 11.15
C GLY A 112 19.76 -7.51 9.72
N PRO A 113 19.59 -8.83 9.53
CA PRO A 113 19.35 -9.42 8.21
C PRO A 113 17.99 -9.01 7.61
N ASN A 114 17.03 -8.64 8.44
CA ASN A 114 15.67 -8.27 8.06
C ASN A 114 15.32 -6.81 8.41
N LYS A 115 16.32 -5.92 8.38
CA LYS A 115 16.09 -4.48 8.50
C LYS A 115 15.00 -4.01 7.53
N ALA A 116 14.14 -3.15 8.02
CA ALA A 116 13.01 -2.62 7.28
C ALA A 116 13.47 -1.78 6.09
N LEU A 117 12.65 -1.74 5.05
CA LEU A 117 12.83 -0.89 3.89
C LEU A 117 11.78 0.21 3.88
N MET A 118 12.16 1.38 3.37
CA MET A 118 11.24 2.47 3.13
C MET A 118 11.39 2.93 1.68
N VAL A 119 10.31 2.86 0.92
CA VAL A 119 10.28 3.19 -0.51
C VAL A 119 9.17 4.21 -0.74
N ASN A 120 9.33 5.11 -1.70
CA ASN A 120 8.28 6.03 -2.12
C ASN A 120 7.88 5.71 -3.55
N ASN A 121 6.61 5.36 -3.77
CA ASN A 121 6.16 4.96 -5.12
C ASN A 121 6.24 6.10 -6.14
N ILE A 122 6.41 7.36 -5.74
CA ILE A 122 6.70 8.46 -6.69
C ILE A 122 7.93 8.16 -7.57
N ASP A 123 8.90 7.42 -7.05
CA ASP A 123 10.10 7.04 -7.79
C ASP A 123 9.82 6.07 -8.95
N PHE A 124 8.69 5.35 -8.92
CA PHE A 124 8.27 4.44 -9.98
C PHE A 124 7.65 5.19 -11.16
N TYR A 125 7.06 6.37 -10.90
CA TYR A 125 6.26 7.11 -11.88
C TYR A 125 6.88 8.43 -12.34
N LYS A 126 7.85 9.00 -11.63
CA LYS A 126 8.39 10.35 -11.91
C LYS A 126 8.91 10.55 -13.34
N ASP A 127 9.42 9.48 -13.97
CA ASP A 127 9.93 9.50 -15.35
C ASP A 127 8.97 8.82 -16.34
N MET A 128 7.81 8.36 -15.86
CA MET A 128 6.80 7.67 -16.66
C MET A 128 5.80 8.68 -17.23
N ASN A 129 5.77 8.80 -18.56
CA ASN A 129 4.74 9.58 -19.22
C ASN A 129 3.43 8.77 -19.41
N VAL A 130 2.36 9.46 -19.81
CA VAL A 130 1.03 8.83 -20.01
C VAL A 130 1.05 7.68 -21.02
N LEU A 131 1.90 7.73 -22.05
CA LEU A 131 2.00 6.65 -23.04
C LEU A 131 2.68 5.42 -22.45
N GLY A 132 3.72 5.61 -21.63
CA GLY A 132 4.37 4.55 -20.86
C GLY A 132 3.39 3.90 -19.90
N PHE A 133 2.68 4.72 -19.11
CA PHE A 133 1.67 4.22 -18.19
C PHE A 133 0.61 3.36 -18.89
N LEU A 134 0.02 3.84 -19.98
CA LEU A 134 -1.02 3.08 -20.70
C LEU A 134 -0.50 1.78 -21.32
N ARG A 135 0.76 1.74 -21.77
CA ARG A 135 1.36 0.56 -22.40
C ARG A 135 1.83 -0.48 -21.40
N ASP A 136 2.48 -0.03 -20.33
CA ASP A 136 3.18 -0.91 -19.39
C ASP A 136 2.27 -1.29 -18.22
N VAL A 137 1.40 -0.39 -17.79
CA VAL A 137 0.45 -0.62 -16.68
C VAL A 137 -0.95 -0.90 -17.21
N GLY A 138 -1.51 0.01 -18.01
CA GLY A 138 -2.91 -0.04 -18.45
C GLY A 138 -3.28 -1.29 -19.26
N LYS A 139 -2.30 -1.93 -19.91
CA LYS A 139 -2.52 -3.16 -20.69
C LYS A 139 -2.63 -4.43 -19.84
N THR A 140 -2.27 -4.38 -18.55
CA THR A 140 -2.23 -5.56 -17.67
C THR A 140 -3.61 -6.00 -17.19
N LEU A 141 -4.58 -5.08 -17.13
CA LEU A 141 -5.94 -5.33 -16.65
C LEU A 141 -6.99 -4.91 -17.67
N THR A 142 -8.08 -5.68 -17.73
CA THR A 142 -9.23 -5.31 -18.57
C THR A 142 -10.19 -4.41 -17.81
N VAL A 143 -10.91 -3.55 -18.53
CA VAL A 143 -11.96 -2.71 -17.94
C VAL A 143 -13.00 -3.55 -17.20
N ASN A 144 -13.41 -4.70 -17.76
CA ASN A 144 -14.38 -5.59 -17.11
C ASN A 144 -13.91 -6.08 -15.73
N TYR A 145 -12.62 -6.41 -15.60
CA TYR A 145 -12.04 -6.80 -14.32
C TYR A 145 -11.98 -5.61 -13.34
N MET A 146 -11.58 -4.43 -13.82
CA MET A 146 -11.54 -3.23 -13.00
C MET A 146 -12.92 -2.84 -12.46
N MET A 147 -13.96 -3.00 -13.30
CA MET A 147 -15.36 -2.74 -12.95
C MET A 147 -15.95 -3.77 -11.99
N SER A 148 -15.36 -4.97 -11.89
CA SER A 148 -15.83 -6.00 -10.95
C SER A 148 -15.31 -5.80 -9.53
N LYS A 149 -14.44 -4.81 -9.29
CA LYS A 149 -13.93 -4.50 -7.95
C LYS A 149 -15.02 -3.83 -7.11
N GLU A 150 -15.16 -4.27 -5.87
CA GLU A 150 -16.18 -3.75 -4.94
C GLU A 150 -16.08 -2.22 -4.75
N SER A 151 -14.86 -1.67 -4.69
CA SER A 151 -14.60 -0.23 -4.59
C SER A 151 -15.15 0.56 -5.77
N VAL A 152 -15.13 -0.02 -6.98
CA VAL A 152 -15.72 0.58 -8.18
C VAL A 152 -17.22 0.37 -8.21
N GLN A 153 -17.70 -0.87 -8.00
CA GLN A 153 -19.12 -1.21 -8.06
C GLN A 153 -19.98 -0.35 -7.14
N LYS A 154 -19.52 -0.08 -5.91
CA LYS A 154 -20.23 0.77 -4.94
C LYS A 154 -20.39 2.23 -5.40
N ARG A 155 -19.54 2.68 -6.33
CA ARG A 155 -19.45 4.07 -6.81
C ARG A 155 -19.92 4.25 -8.25
N LEU A 156 -20.35 3.18 -8.93
CA LEU A 156 -20.78 3.26 -10.33
C LEU A 156 -22.01 4.16 -10.49
N ASP A 157 -23.01 4.01 -9.62
CA ASP A 157 -24.25 4.79 -9.70
C ASP A 157 -24.09 6.21 -9.15
N SER A 158 -23.22 6.41 -8.15
CA SER A 158 -22.98 7.73 -7.55
C SER A 158 -21.94 8.57 -8.31
N GLY A 159 -21.20 7.95 -9.24
CA GLY A 159 -20.14 8.58 -10.01
C GLY A 159 -18.75 8.29 -9.44
N ILE A 160 -17.86 7.88 -10.35
CA ILE A 160 -16.43 7.71 -10.11
C ILE A 160 -15.66 8.37 -11.25
N SER A 161 -14.69 9.23 -10.92
CA SER A 161 -13.85 9.86 -11.94
C SER A 161 -12.85 8.86 -12.52
N PHE A 162 -12.34 9.13 -13.73
CA PHE A 162 -11.29 8.31 -14.32
C PHE A 162 -10.02 8.27 -13.44
N THR A 163 -9.76 9.35 -12.71
CA THR A 163 -8.66 9.48 -11.74
C THR A 163 -8.79 8.44 -10.63
N GLU A 164 -9.92 8.41 -9.90
CA GLU A 164 -10.18 7.42 -8.84
C GLU A 164 -10.27 5.99 -9.41
N PHE A 165 -10.90 5.82 -10.59
CA PHE A 165 -11.01 4.52 -11.25
C PHE A 165 -9.64 3.91 -11.59
N SER A 166 -8.68 4.75 -11.98
CA SER A 166 -7.32 4.34 -12.35
C SER A 166 -6.42 4.06 -11.15
N TYR A 167 -6.82 4.44 -9.92
CA TYR A 167 -6.02 4.21 -8.71
C TYR A 167 -5.58 2.74 -8.54
N GLN A 168 -6.49 1.80 -8.84
CA GLN A 168 -6.20 0.35 -8.75
C GLN A 168 -5.05 -0.10 -9.67
N LEU A 169 -4.82 0.60 -10.79
CA LEU A 169 -3.71 0.31 -11.69
C LEU A 169 -2.37 0.71 -11.07
N LEU A 170 -2.34 1.86 -10.37
CA LEU A 170 -1.13 2.30 -9.66
C LEU A 170 -0.78 1.31 -8.55
N GLN A 171 -1.75 0.95 -7.71
CA GLN A 171 -1.49 0.00 -6.62
C GLN A 171 -1.09 -1.40 -7.14
N ALA A 172 -1.66 -1.83 -8.27
CA ALA A 172 -1.25 -3.08 -8.92
C ALA A 172 0.19 -3.00 -9.46
N TYR A 173 0.57 -1.88 -10.06
CA TYR A 173 1.91 -1.66 -10.57
C TYR A 173 2.96 -1.54 -9.45
N ASP A 174 2.61 -0.89 -8.34
CA ASP A 174 3.45 -0.86 -7.14
C ASP A 174 3.82 -2.27 -6.70
N PHE A 175 2.87 -3.21 -6.70
CA PHE A 175 3.16 -4.61 -6.35
C PHE A 175 4.02 -5.32 -7.41
N GLN A 176 3.90 -4.96 -8.68
CA GLN A 176 4.72 -5.53 -9.75
C GLN A 176 6.19 -5.07 -9.68
N VAL A 177 6.44 -3.84 -9.21
CA VAL A 177 7.78 -3.25 -9.13
C VAL A 177 8.55 -3.73 -7.89
N LEU A 178 7.84 -4.02 -6.79
CA LEU A 178 8.41 -4.44 -5.51
C LEU A 178 8.79 -5.93 -5.47
#